data_AF-A0A8T1NWK9-F1
#
_entry.id   AF-A0A8T1NWK9-F1
#
_cell.length_a   1.000
_cell.length_b   1.000
_cell.length_c   1.000
_cell.angle_alpha   90.00
_cell.angle_beta   90.00
_cell.angle_gamma   90.00
#
_symmetry.space_group_name_H-M   'P 1'
#
loop_
_entity.id
_entity.type
_entity.pdbx_description
1 polymer ?
#
loop_
_entity_poly.entity_id
_entity_poly.type
_entity_poly.pdbx_seq_one_letter_code
_entity_poly.pdbx_strand_id
1 'polypeptide(L)'
;MKMMGFFVNKLKMKPSIISKNPNLVQLSLEKQIIPRCSVLQLLMLKGLIKEDTSIVYILKMTEKEFMEKFVSKYQNEVPDVVKANQGKGKIEFQGLPVAPMET
;
A
#
# COMPACT_ATOMS: atom_id res chain seq x y z
N MET A 1 5.65 -9.26 16.50
CA MET A 1 4.34 -9.63 15.91
C MET A 1 3.63 -8.48 15.15
N LYS A 2 4.34 -7.48 14.60
CA LYS A 2 3.71 -6.28 13.99
C LYS A 2 3.22 -6.47 12.53
N MET A 3 3.87 -7.35 11.76
CA MET A 3 3.61 -7.54 10.33
C MET A 3 2.24 -8.18 10.03
N MET A 4 1.96 -9.34 10.64
CA MET A 4 0.68 -10.02 10.47
C MET A 4 -0.50 -9.15 10.92
N GLY A 5 -0.35 -8.43 12.03
CA GLY A 5 -1.34 -7.47 12.50
C GLY A 5 -1.60 -6.36 11.48
N PHE A 6 -0.56 -5.88 10.78
CA PHE A 6 -0.75 -4.90 9.71
C PHE A 6 -1.53 -5.49 8.53
N PHE A 7 -1.13 -6.66 8.01
CA PHE A 7 -1.82 -7.30 6.89
C PHE A 7 -3.29 -7.62 7.20
N VAL A 8 -3.56 -8.24 8.35
CA VAL A 8 -4.91 -8.69 8.70
C VAL A 8 -5.78 -7.52 9.18
N ASN A 9 -5.26 -6.64 10.04
CA ASN A 9 -6.11 -5.62 10.68
C ASN A 9 -6.18 -4.33 9.87
N LYS A 10 -5.06 -3.88 9.28
CA LYS A 10 -4.96 -2.61 8.55
C LYS A 10 -5.24 -2.76 7.06
N LEU A 11 -4.75 -3.83 6.43
CA LEU A 11 -5.02 -4.14 5.01
C LEU A 11 -6.18 -5.10 4.79
N LYS A 12 -6.81 -5.63 5.85
CA LYS A 12 -7.96 -6.55 5.77
C LYS A 12 -7.70 -7.78 4.88
N MET A 13 -6.43 -8.21 4.78
CA MET A 13 -6.05 -9.38 3.99
C MET A 13 -6.41 -10.67 4.71
N LYS A 14 -7.08 -11.59 3.98
CA LYS A 14 -7.32 -12.97 4.46
C LYS A 14 -5.96 -13.67 4.69
N PRO A 15 -5.76 -14.39 5.80
CA PRO A 15 -4.50 -15.12 6.06
C PRO A 15 -4.06 -16.05 4.93
N SER A 16 -5.01 -16.66 4.22
CA SER A 16 -4.75 -17.52 3.06
C SER A 16 -4.04 -16.79 1.91
N ILE A 17 -4.29 -15.49 1.72
CA ILE A 17 -3.57 -14.66 0.75
C ILE A 17 -2.13 -14.46 1.22
N ILE A 18 -1.90 -14.23 2.50
CA ILE A 18 -0.56 -14.04 3.06
C ILE A 18 0.25 -15.34 2.92
N SER A 19 -0.35 -16.50 3.26
CA SER A 19 0.29 -17.82 3.13
C SER A 19 0.69 -18.16 1.69
N LYS A 20 -0.11 -17.74 0.70
CA LYS A 20 0.22 -17.92 -0.74
C LYS A 20 1.32 -16.97 -1.23
N ASN A 21 1.68 -15.95 -0.44
CA ASN A 21 2.61 -14.89 -0.83
C ASN A 21 3.69 -14.67 0.26
N PRO A 22 4.51 -15.69 0.58
CA PRO A 22 5.48 -15.61 1.68
C PRO A 22 6.51 -14.50 1.49
N ASN A 23 6.83 -14.12 0.25
CA ASN A 23 7.77 -13.01 -0.01
C ASN A 23 7.29 -11.67 0.57
N LEU A 24 5.99 -11.49 0.80
CA LEU A 24 5.47 -10.28 1.44
C LEU A 24 5.98 -10.10 2.86
N VAL A 25 6.24 -11.20 3.59
CA VAL A 25 6.77 -11.11 4.96
C VAL A 25 8.27 -10.80 5.01
N GLN A 26 8.97 -10.91 3.88
CA GLN A 26 10.38 -10.53 3.75
C GLN A 26 10.57 -9.02 3.53
N LEU A 27 9.51 -8.31 3.14
CA LEU A 27 9.54 -6.86 2.94
C LEU A 27 9.61 -6.12 4.28
N SER A 28 10.29 -4.97 4.29
CA SER A 28 10.30 -4.11 5.46
C SER A 28 8.96 -3.40 5.63
N LEU A 29 8.34 -3.54 6.80
CA LEU A 29 7.06 -2.89 7.11
C LEU A 29 7.18 -1.37 6.99
N GLU A 30 8.15 -0.78 7.66
CA GLU A 30 8.32 0.68 7.76
C GLU A 30 8.94 1.29 6.51
N LYS A 31 9.83 0.56 5.81
CA LYS A 31 10.55 1.10 4.64
C LYS A 31 9.87 0.81 3.30
N GLN A 32 9.00 -0.19 3.22
CA GLN A 32 8.41 -0.62 1.93
C GLN A 32 6.89 -0.72 2.00
N ILE A 33 6.34 -1.50 2.94
CA ILE A 33 4.90 -1.78 2.96
C ILE A 33 4.10 -0.52 3.31
N ILE A 34 4.40 0.14 4.42
CA ILE A 34 3.68 1.34 4.86
C ILE A 34 3.76 2.46 3.81
N PRO A 35 4.95 2.83 3.26
CA PRO A 35 5.04 3.86 2.22
C PRO A 35 4.17 3.56 1.01
N ARG A 36 4.20 2.31 0.51
CA ARG A 36 3.40 1.89 -0.64
C ARG A 36 1.91 1.96 -0.33
N CYS A 37 1.49 1.45 0.83
CA CYS A 37 0.09 1.51 1.25
C CYS A 37 -0.42 2.94 1.46
N SER A 38 0.40 3.84 2.00
CA SER A 38 0.04 5.26 2.16
C SER A 38 -0.15 5.96 0.81
N VAL A 39 0.70 5.69 -0.18
CA VAL A 39 0.53 6.21 -1.56
C VAL A 39 -0.77 5.68 -2.16
N LEU A 40 -1.05 4.38 -2.04
CA LEU A 40 -2.28 3.79 -2.56
C LEU A 40 -3.53 4.38 -1.90
N GLN A 41 -3.50 4.58 -0.57
CA GLN A 41 -4.59 5.22 0.15
C GLN A 41 -4.89 6.62 -0.42
N LEU A 42 -3.87 7.46 -0.59
CA LEU A 42 -4.04 8.81 -1.15
C LEU A 42 -4.65 8.77 -2.56
N LEU A 43 -4.13 7.89 -3.41
CA LEU A 43 -4.60 7.78 -4.79
C LEU A 43 -6.03 7.24 -4.88
N MET A 44 -6.40 6.27 -4.05
CA MET A 44 -7.77 5.76 -3.97
C MET A 44 -8.74 6.83 -3.45
N LEU A 45 -8.38 7.55 -2.39
CA LEU A 45 -9.19 8.65 -1.85
C LEU A 45 -9.41 9.80 -2.86
N LYS A 46 -8.48 9.97 -3.80
CA LYS A 46 -8.58 10.94 -4.91
C LYS A 46 -9.29 10.37 -6.14
N GLY A 47 -9.67 9.09 -6.14
CA GLY A 47 -10.29 8.42 -7.29
C GLY A 47 -9.35 8.18 -8.47
N LEU A 48 -8.03 8.27 -8.28
CA LEU A 48 -7.02 8.17 -9.34
C LEU A 48 -6.60 6.73 -9.64
N ILE A 49 -6.88 5.82 -8.71
CA ILE A 49 -6.80 4.38 -8.89
C ILE A 49 -8.04 3.73 -8.28
N LYS A 50 -8.40 2.55 -8.78
CA LYS A 50 -9.57 1.81 -8.32
C LYS A 50 -9.35 1.16 -6.96
N GLU A 51 -10.40 1.01 -6.18
CA GLU A 51 -10.39 0.31 -4.89
C GLU A 51 -10.08 -1.19 -5.03
N ASP A 52 -10.40 -1.81 -6.17
CA ASP A 52 -10.12 -3.22 -6.48
C ASP A 52 -8.67 -3.49 -6.93
N THR A 53 -7.80 -2.46 -6.90
CA THR A 53 -6.40 -2.61 -7.29
C THR A 53 -5.69 -3.63 -6.40
N SER A 54 -5.02 -4.61 -7.03
CA SER A 54 -4.31 -5.68 -6.32
C SER A 54 -3.12 -5.17 -5.50
N ILE A 55 -3.34 -5.06 -4.18
CA ILE A 55 -2.31 -4.63 -3.22
C ILE A 55 -1.13 -5.61 -3.22
N VAL A 56 -1.40 -6.92 -3.30
CA VAL A 56 -0.35 -7.96 -3.31
C VAL A 56 0.58 -7.78 -4.51
N TYR A 57 0.02 -7.47 -5.68
CA TYR A 57 0.82 -7.22 -6.88
C TYR A 57 1.69 -5.98 -6.71
N ILE A 58 1.13 -4.89 -6.18
CA ILE A 58 1.86 -3.64 -5.97
C ILE A 58 2.97 -3.79 -4.92
N LEU A 59 2.71 -4.48 -3.82
CA LEU A 59 3.73 -4.74 -2.79
C LEU A 59 4.91 -5.57 -3.34
N LYS A 60 4.70 -6.37 -4.39
CA LYS A 60 5.76 -7.15 -5.04
C LYS A 60 6.53 -6.39 -6.12
N MET A 61 6.10 -5.20 -6.53
CA MET A 61 6.82 -4.42 -7.54
C MET A 61 8.23 -4.07 -7.08
N THR A 62 9.14 -3.93 -8.04
CA THR A 62 10.42 -3.29 -7.76
C THR A 62 10.21 -1.84 -7.34
N GLU A 63 11.18 -1.26 -6.63
CA GLU A 63 11.10 0.14 -6.22
C GLU A 63 10.96 1.08 -7.42
N LYS A 64 11.68 0.78 -8.50
CA LYS A 64 11.62 1.54 -9.75
C LYS A 64 10.21 1.52 -10.35
N GLU A 65 9.63 0.33 -10.52
CA GLU A 65 8.27 0.20 -11.09
C GLU A 65 7.22 0.89 -10.23
N PHE A 66 7.33 0.77 -8.91
CA PHE A 66 6.43 1.42 -7.98
C PHE A 66 6.51 2.95 -8.10
N MET A 67 7.73 3.49 -8.09
CA MET A 67 7.99 4.91 -8.24
C MET A 67 7.42 5.46 -9.54
N GLU A 68 7.69 4.81 -10.67
CA GLU A 68 7.21 5.25 -11.98
C GLU A 68 5.67 5.23 -12.05
N LYS A 69 5.04 4.16 -11.59
CA LYS A 69 3.58 3.96 -11.75
C LYS A 69 2.72 4.75 -10.76
N PHE A 70 3.20 4.98 -9.53
CA PHE A 70 2.36 5.51 -8.45
C PHE A 70 2.89 6.80 -7.80
N VAL A 71 4.20 7.09 -7.90
CA VAL A 71 4.77 8.30 -7.30
C VAL A 71 4.99 9.36 -8.37
N SER A 72 5.92 9.12 -9.30
CA SER A 72 6.28 10.06 -10.37
C SER A 72 5.08 10.39 -11.27
N LYS A 73 4.21 9.42 -11.56
CA LYS A 73 3.00 9.62 -12.36
C LYS A 73 2.03 10.64 -11.76
N TYR A 74 1.89 10.65 -10.43
CA TYR A 74 0.86 11.42 -9.74
C TYR A 74 1.41 12.58 -8.90
N GLN A 75 2.72 12.75 -8.78
CA GLN A 75 3.32 13.78 -7.92
C GLN A 75 2.90 15.22 -8.26
N ASN A 76 2.52 15.51 -9.51
CA ASN A 76 2.06 16.85 -9.90
C ASN A 76 0.61 17.10 -9.48
N GLU A 77 -0.23 16.06 -9.48
CA GLU A 77 -1.65 16.13 -9.13
C GLU A 77 -1.89 15.93 -7.64
N VAL A 78 -1.12 15.03 -7.02
CA VAL A 78 -1.14 14.71 -5.59
C VAL A 78 0.29 14.80 -5.05
N PRO A 79 0.84 15.99 -4.76
CA PRO A 79 2.21 16.16 -4.26
C PRO A 79 2.53 15.35 -2.99
N ASP A 80 1.50 15.03 -2.21
CA ASP A 80 1.63 14.25 -0.99
C ASP A 80 2.03 12.78 -1.23
N VAL A 81 1.91 12.23 -2.45
CA VAL A 81 2.42 10.87 -2.75
C VAL A 81 3.94 10.78 -2.57
N VAL A 82 4.67 11.86 -2.84
CA VAL A 82 6.13 11.92 -2.61
C VAL A 82 6.44 11.87 -1.11
N LYS A 83 5.65 12.59 -0.29
CA LYS A 83 5.80 12.58 1.17
C LYS A 83 5.44 11.22 1.76
N ALA A 84 4.38 10.58 1.25
CA ALA A 84 3.97 9.24 1.64
C ALA A 84 5.06 8.19 1.34
N ASN A 85 5.73 8.28 0.19
CA ASN A 85 6.76 7.31 -0.18
C ASN A 85 8.05 7.39 0.66
N GLN A 86 8.37 8.55 1.25
CA GLN A 86 9.63 8.76 2.00
C GLN A 86 9.71 8.05 3.36
N GLY A 87 8.66 7.33 3.80
CA GLY A 87 8.73 6.35 4.90
C GLY A 87 9.08 6.86 6.30
N LYS A 88 8.92 8.16 6.58
CA LYS A 88 9.21 8.76 7.90
C LYS A 88 7.96 9.18 8.68
N GLY A 89 6.83 8.50 8.49
CA GLY A 89 5.59 8.83 9.24
C GLY A 89 5.02 10.21 8.94
N LYS A 90 5.36 10.81 7.79
CA LYS A 90 4.79 12.10 7.37
C LYS A 90 3.29 11.99 7.04
N ILE A 91 2.86 10.80 6.63
CA ILE A 91 1.45 10.48 6.34
C ILE A 91 1.16 9.10 6.95
N GLU A 92 0.31 9.09 7.98
CA GLU A 92 -0.10 7.87 8.65
C GLU A 92 -1.03 7.05 7.74
N PHE A 93 -0.74 5.75 7.59
CA PHE A 93 -1.65 4.83 6.92
C PHE A 93 -2.82 4.48 7.84
N GLN A 94 -4.02 4.93 7.46
CA GLN A 94 -5.23 4.72 8.27
C GLN A 94 -6.03 3.49 7.83
N GLY A 95 -5.81 3.02 6.60
CA GLY A 95 -6.55 1.95 5.96
C GLY A 95 -6.82 2.28 4.50
N LEU A 96 -7.11 1.27 3.69
CA LEU A 96 -7.58 1.50 2.33
C LEU A 96 -9.08 1.83 2.36
N PRO A 97 -9.57 2.75 1.53
CA PRO A 97 -10.99 3.10 1.45
C PRO A 97 -11.77 2.03 0.66
N VAL A 98 -11.53 0.75 0.94
CA VAL A 98 -12.28 -0.35 0.33
C VAL A 98 -13.55 -0.59 1.14
N ALA A 99 -14.68 -0.77 0.45
CA ALA A 99 -15.87 -1.33 1.08
C ALA A 99 -15.49 -2.62 1.82
N PRO A 100 -16.11 -2.93 2.98
CA PRO A 100 -15.96 -4.25 3.60
C PRO A 100 -16.25 -5.28 2.51
N MET A 101 -15.29 -6.14 2.20
CA MET A 101 -15.54 -7.27 1.32
C MET A 101 -16.58 -8.13 2.03
N GLU A 102 -17.84 -7.99 1.66
CA GLU A 102 -18.87 -8.93 2.07
C GLU A 102 -18.55 -10.27 1.41
N THR A 103 -18.23 -11.24 2.28
CA THR A 103 -18.13 -12.70 2.06
C THR A 103 -17.05 -13.20 1.09
#